data_AF-A0A6B3FNV4-F1
#
_entry.id   AF-A0A6B3FNV4-F1
#
_cell.length_a   1.000
_cell.length_b   1.000
_cell.length_c   1.000
_cell.angle_alpha   90.00
_cell.angle_beta   90.00
_cell.angle_gamma   90.00
#
_symmetry.space_group_name_H-M   'P 1'
#
loop_
_entity.id
_entity.type
_entity.pdbx_description
1 polymer ?
#
loop_
_entity_poly.entity_id
_entity_poly.type
_entity_poly.pdbx_seq_one_letter_code
_entity_poly.pdbx_strand_id
1 'polypeptide(L)' 'MTQNTPLPPCHLRITSDVRQHVLSAAQLKARGVSAAQAAGQCRTDGPWQQPLPGVYVLHAGPLSGRERLRSALLHAG' A
#
# COMPACT_ATOMS: atom_id res chain seq x y z
N MET A 1 41.77 14.03 -10.37
CA MET A 1 40.72 14.82 -9.70
C MET A 1 39.41 14.06 -9.81
N THR A 2 38.92 13.54 -8.70
CA THR A 2 37.73 12.67 -8.59
C THR A 2 36.45 13.52 -8.50
N GLN A 3 35.57 13.39 -9.50
CA GLN A 3 34.25 14.04 -9.47
C GLN A 3 33.30 13.26 -8.56
N ASN A 4 33.02 13.80 -7.38
CA ASN A 4 31.98 13.33 -6.48
C ASN A 4 30.63 13.91 -6.96
N THR A 5 29.89 13.15 -7.75
CA THR A 5 28.52 13.49 -8.11
C THR A 5 27.61 13.21 -6.91
N PRO A 6 26.97 14.21 -6.28
CA PRO A 6 26.01 13.95 -5.22
C PRO A 6 24.76 13.31 -5.84
N LEU A 7 24.47 12.08 -5.43
CA LEU A 7 23.28 11.33 -5.81
C LEU A 7 22.03 12.07 -5.32
N PRO A 8 21.03 12.36 -6.18
CA PRO A 8 19.81 13.05 -5.75
C PRO A 8 18.94 12.16 -4.84
N PRO A 9 18.36 12.69 -3.74
CA PRO A 9 17.60 11.93 -2.74
C PRO A 9 16.19 11.49 -3.19
N CYS A 10 15.85 11.64 -4.47
CA CYS A 10 14.44 11.64 -4.91
C CYS A 10 13.93 10.29 -5.43
N HIS A 11 14.78 9.31 -5.70
CA HIS A 11 14.33 8.04 -6.30
C HIS A 11 13.60 7.09 -5.34
N LEU A 12 13.84 7.18 -4.03
CA LEU A 12 13.21 6.29 -3.04
C LEU A 12 11.76 6.67 -2.69
N ARG A 13 11.40 7.96 -2.78
CA ARG A 13 10.04 8.42 -2.45
C ARG A 13 9.05 8.16 -3.58
N ILE A 14 9.46 8.37 -4.83
CA ILE A 14 8.59 8.20 -6.01
C ILE A 14 8.23 6.74 -6.24
N THR A 15 9.16 5.81 -6.00
CA THR A 15 8.88 4.36 -6.07
C THR A 15 8.00 3.86 -4.93
N SER A 16 7.97 4.58 -3.82
CA SER A 16 7.10 4.25 -2.69
C SER A 16 5.65 4.67 -2.97
N ASP A 17 5.42 5.81 -3.61
CA ASP A 17 4.08 6.37 -3.85
C ASP A 17 3.33 5.65 -5.00
N VAL A 18 4.01 5.41 -6.12
CA VAL A 18 3.43 4.80 -7.34
C VAL A 18 3.13 3.30 -7.21
N ARG A 19 3.55 2.65 -6.11
CA ARG A 19 3.33 1.21 -5.85
C ARG A 19 2.56 0.93 -4.56
N GLN A 20 1.96 1.93 -3.94
CA GLN A 20 1.17 1.75 -2.71
C GLN A 20 -0.24 1.27 -3.03
N HIS A 21 -0.35 0.08 -3.62
CA HIS A 21 -1.64 -0.61 -3.69
C HIS A 21 -2.09 -1.10 -2.30
N VAL A 22 -1.19 -1.18 -1.32
CA VAL A 22 -1.53 -1.51 0.07
C VAL A 22 -1.79 -0.23 0.87
N LEU A 23 -2.99 -0.09 1.42
CA LEU A 23 -3.43 1.02 2.28
C LEU A 23 -4.02 0.52 3.60
N SER A 24 -3.74 1.23 4.68
CA SER A 24 -4.41 1.00 5.98
C SER A 24 -5.81 1.60 6.02
N ALA A 25 -6.64 1.15 6.96
CA ALA A 25 -7.97 1.71 7.24
C ALA A 25 -7.90 3.21 7.54
N ALA A 26 -6.85 3.67 8.23
CA ALA A 26 -6.62 5.08 8.51
C ALA A 26 -6.32 5.87 7.23
N GLN A 27 -5.49 5.32 6.33
CA GLN A 27 -5.19 5.95 5.04
C GLN A 27 -6.38 5.96 4.09
N LEU A 28 -7.23 4.93 4.12
CA LEU A 28 -8.50 4.91 3.40
C LEU A 28 -9.46 5.96 3.94
N LYS A 29 -9.58 6.06 5.27
CA LYS A 29 -10.39 7.08 5.94
C LYS A 29 -9.92 8.50 5.59
N ALA A 30 -8.62 8.74 5.55
CA ALA A 30 -8.04 10.02 5.13
C ALA A 30 -8.35 10.37 3.66
N ARG A 31 -8.56 9.35 2.82
CA ARG A 31 -9.04 9.48 1.43
C ARG A 31 -10.57 9.52 1.31
N GLY A 32 -11.30 9.49 2.41
CA GLY A 32 -12.77 9.50 2.45
C GLY A 32 -13.43 8.13 2.27
N VAL A 33 -12.66 7.04 2.18
CA VAL A 33 -13.18 5.67 2.08
C VAL A 33 -13.33 5.08 3.47
N SER A 34 -14.57 4.75 3.85
CA SER A 34 -14.85 4.09 5.13
C SER A 34 -14.50 2.60 5.09
N ALA A 35 -14.24 2.00 6.25
CA ALA A 35 -13.96 0.56 6.35
C ALA A 35 -15.11 -0.30 5.79
N ALA A 36 -16.35 0.15 5.91
CA ALA A 36 -17.52 -0.51 5.33
C ALA A 36 -17.52 -0.47 3.79
N GLN A 37 -17.13 0.65 3.19
CA GLN A 37 -16.96 0.74 1.74
C GLN A 37 -15.79 -0.13 1.26
N ALA A 38 -14.67 -0.12 1.98
CA ALA A 38 -13.53 -0.98 1.68
C ALA A 38 -13.89 -2.47 1.77
N ALA A 39 -14.64 -2.87 2.80
CA ALA A 39 -15.15 -4.24 2.94
C ALA A 39 -16.13 -4.62 1.81
N GLY A 40 -16.95 -3.66 1.35
CA GLY A 40 -17.81 -3.83 0.17
C GLY A 40 -17.04 -4.05 -1.13
N GLN A 41 -15.85 -3.44 -1.26
CA GLN A 41 -14.93 -3.62 -2.40
C GLN A 41 -14.08 -4.89 -2.29
N CYS A 42 -13.90 -5.44 -1.08
CA CYS A 42 -13.17 -6.68 -0.83
C CYS A 42 -13.97 -7.97 -1.08
N ARG A 43 -15.09 -7.91 -1.82
CA ARG A 43 -15.84 -9.11 -2.21
C ARG A 43 -14.97 -10.02 -3.09
N THR A 44 -15.37 -11.29 -3.19
CA THR A 44 -14.66 -12.35 -3.94
C THR A 44 -14.36 -12.01 -5.40
N ASP A 45 -15.16 -11.15 -6.03
CA ASP A 45 -14.97 -10.64 -7.42
C ASP A 45 -14.50 -9.16 -7.44
N GLY A 46 -14.26 -8.61 -6.26
CA GLY A 46 -13.94 -7.21 -6.07
C GLY A 46 -12.49 -6.90 -6.45
N PRO A 47 -12.21 -5.66 -6.86
CA PRO A 47 -10.86 -5.26 -7.25
C PRO A 47 -9.89 -5.22 -6.07
N TRP A 48 -10.36 -5.38 -4.83
CA TRP A 48 -9.59 -5.17 -3.60
C TRP A 48 -9.50 -6.46 -2.77
N GLN A 49 -8.40 -6.64 -2.04
CA GLN A 49 -8.20 -7.76 -1.12
C GLN A 49 -7.88 -7.26 0.29
N GLN A 50 -8.36 -7.97 1.31
CA GLN A 50 -8.07 -7.68 2.72
C GLN A 50 -7.21 -8.79 3.32
N PRO A 51 -5.87 -8.71 3.23
CA PRO A 51 -4.97 -9.73 3.78
C PRO A 51 -4.96 -9.76 5.32
N LEU A 52 -5.21 -8.62 5.96
CA LEU A 52 -5.17 -8.43 7.42
C LEU A 52 -6.28 -7.46 7.85
N PRO A 53 -6.81 -7.57 9.08
CA PRO A 53 -7.78 -6.60 9.59
C PRO A 53 -7.18 -5.20 9.63
N GLY A 54 -7.86 -4.24 8.99
CA GLY A 54 -7.42 -2.86 8.91
C GLY A 54 -6.37 -2.57 7.83
N VAL A 55 -6.00 -3.56 7.01
CA VAL A 55 -5.12 -3.37 5.85
C VAL A 55 -5.81 -3.88 4.59
N TYR A 56 -5.83 -3.05 3.57
CA TYR A 56 -6.52 -3.26 2.31
C TYR A 56 -5.56 -3.12 1.14
N VAL A 57 -5.75 -3.94 0.13
CA VAL A 57 -4.93 -4.00 -1.07
C VAL A 57 -5.83 -3.68 -2.26
N LEU A 58 -5.52 -2.62 -3.00
CA LEU A 58 -6.31 -2.08 -4.09
C LEU A 58 -6.00 -2.76 -5.44
N HIS A 59 -5.74 -4.07 -5.42
CA HIS A 59 -5.61 -4.88 -6.63
C HIS A 59 -6.15 -6.31 -6.43
N ALA A 60 -6.72 -6.88 -7.49
CA ALA A 60 -7.40 -8.18 -7.49
C ALA A 60 -6.46 -9.38 -7.69
N GLY A 61 -5.17 -9.22 -7.43
CA GLY A 61 -4.13 -10.18 -7.81
C GLY A 61 -3.44 -10.84 -6.62
N PRO A 62 -2.63 -11.88 -6.86
CA PRO A 62 -1.85 -12.52 -5.81
C PRO A 62 -0.97 -11.49 -5.09
N LEU A 63 -1.07 -11.45 -3.76
CA LEU A 63 -0.24 -10.57 -2.94
C LEU A 63 1.24 -10.92 -3.10
N SER A 64 2.02 -9.97 -3.60
CA SER A 64 3.47 -10.10 -3.69
C SER A 64 4.09 -10.10 -2.29
N GLY A 65 5.23 -10.78 -2.11
CA GLY A 65 5.93 -10.82 -0.81
C GLY A 65 6.23 -9.43 -0.23
N ARG A 66 6.53 -8.45 -1.09
CA ARG A 66 6.69 -7.03 -0.70
C ARG A 66 5.41 -6.40 -0.13
N GLU A 67 4.26 -6.75 -0.69
CA GLU A 67 2.96 -6.24 -0.25
C GLU A 67 2.54 -6.89 1.07
N ARG A 68 2.83 -8.17 1.26
CA ARG A 68 2.68 -8.85 2.55
C ARG A 68 3.54 -8.22 3.64
N LEU A 69 4.83 -8.01 3.37
CA LEU A 69 5.74 -7.35 4.31
C LEU A 69 5.25 -5.95 4.68
N ARG A 70 4.82 -5.17 3.68
CA ARG A 70 4.29 -3.81 3.93
C ARG A 70 2.98 -3.83 4.70
N SER A 71 2.10 -4.79 4.41
CA SER A 71 0.85 -4.98 5.16
C SER A 71 1.15 -5.29 6.62
N ALA A 72 2.11 -6.17 6.88
CA ALA A 72 2.55 -6.49 8.23
C ALA A 72 3.14 -5.26 8.95
N LEU A 73 3.98 -4.47 8.27
CA LEU A 73 4.54 -3.24 8.84
C LEU A 73 3.49 -2.17 9.12
N LEU A 74 2.46 -2.04 8.26
CA LEU A 74 1.33 -1.13 8.50
C LEU A 74 0.41 -1.60 9.62
N HIS A 75 0.30 -2.91 9.84
CA HIS A 75 -0.51 -3.48 10.91
C HIS A 75 0.21 -3.46 12.26
N ALA A 76 1.53 -3.59 12.27
CA ALA A 76 2.36 -3.61 13.48
C ALA A 76 2.83 -2.21 13.94
N GLY A 77 2.46 -1.15 13.21
CA GLY A 77 2.81 0.25 13.51
C GLY A 77 1.75 0.98 14.31
#